data_AF-A0A382TGH3-F1
#
_entry.id   AF-A0A382TGH3-F1
#
_cell.length_a   1.000
_cell.length_b   1.000
_cell.length_c   1.000
_cell.angle_alpha   90.00
_cell.angle_beta   90.00
_cell.angle_gamma   90.00
#
_symmetry.space_group_name_H-M   'P 1'
#
loop_
_entity.id
_entity.type
_entity.pdbx_description
1 polymer ?
#
loop_
_entity_poly.entity_id
_entity_poly.type
_entity_poly.pdbx_seq_one_letter_code
_entity_poly.pdbx_strand_id
1 'polypeptide(L)'
;MKKNLNQKLINLIEYYNLINANFLLSNSPIKRTNENSTNTFTGTKLEKLNKLKNKIQLIKNCDLKKNATNLVFADGNINSKIMIIGEGPGANEDIEGKPFVGRAGKLLDKMLSAIKLDRTKVYISNVVNY
;
A
#
# COMPACT_ATOMS: atom_id res chain seq x y z
N MET A 1 -36.10 13.89 -31.76
CA MET A 1 -35.94 15.01 -30.81
C MET A 1 -34.52 15.02 -30.27
N LYS A 2 -33.66 15.95 -30.71
CA LYS A 2 -32.33 16.14 -30.10
C LYS A 2 -32.54 16.81 -28.74
N LYS A 3 -32.21 16.13 -27.63
CA LYS A 3 -32.16 16.79 -26.31
C LYS A 3 -31.00 17.79 -26.35
N ASN A 4 -31.29 19.08 -26.28
CA ASN A 4 -30.25 20.09 -26.10
C ASN A 4 -29.56 19.83 -24.76
N LEU A 5 -28.26 19.55 -24.82
CA LEU A 5 -27.46 19.31 -23.64
C LEU A 5 -27.29 20.64 -22.89
N ASN A 6 -27.45 20.62 -21.57
CA ASN A 6 -27.25 21.80 -20.73
C ASN A 6 -25.81 22.32 -20.90
N GLN A 7 -25.61 23.63 -21.05
CA GLN A 7 -24.29 24.26 -21.22
C GLN A 7 -23.29 23.85 -20.12
N LYS A 8 -23.76 23.65 -18.89
CA LYS A 8 -22.94 23.17 -17.77
C LYS A 8 -22.36 21.77 -18.04
N LEU A 9 -23.13 20.91 -18.69
CA LEU A 9 -22.72 19.55 -19.03
C LEU A 9 -21.73 19.55 -20.20
N ILE A 10 -21.91 20.45 -21.17
CA ILE A 10 -20.97 20.63 -22.30
C ILE A 10 -19.60 21.07 -21.78
N ASN A 11 -19.54 22.12 -20.95
CA ASN A 11 -18.29 22.61 -20.39
C ASN A 11 -17.56 21.55 -19.55
N LEU A 12 -18.32 20.70 -18.84
CA LEU A 12 -17.76 19.62 -18.04
C LEU A 12 -17.16 18.51 -18.91
N ILE A 13 -17.83 18.16 -20.03
CA ILE A 13 -17.31 17.18 -21.00
C ILE A 13 -16.02 17.72 -21.66
N GLU A 14 -16.00 18.99 -22.05
CA GLU A 14 -14.80 19.62 -22.63
C GLU A 14 -13.62 19.63 -21.65
N TYR A 15 -13.86 19.99 -20.38
CA TYR A 15 -12.83 19.95 -19.35
C TYR A 15 -12.21 18.55 -19.19
N TYR A 16 -13.05 17.50 -19.13
CA TYR A 16 -12.55 16.13 -18.95
C TYR A 16 -11.81 15.59 -20.17
N ASN A 17 -12.22 15.98 -21.38
CA ASN A 17 -11.49 15.69 -22.61
C ASN A 17 -10.13 16.38 -22.64
N LEU A 18 -10.05 17.66 -22.20
CA LEU A 18 -8.79 18.42 -22.15
C LEU A 18 -7.74 17.78 -21.23
N ILE A 19 -8.17 17.19 -20.10
CA ILE A 19 -7.24 16.54 -19.16
C ILE A 19 -6.99 15.06 -19.50
N ASN A 20 -7.43 14.57 -20.67
CA ASN A 20 -7.35 13.15 -21.08
C ASN A 20 -7.90 12.17 -20.01
N ALA A 21 -8.86 12.62 -19.21
CA ALA A 21 -9.41 11.80 -18.15
C ALA A 21 -10.50 10.91 -18.73
N ASN A 22 -10.09 9.72 -19.16
CA ASN A 22 -11.00 8.69 -19.63
C ASN A 22 -11.66 8.02 -18.41
N PHE A 23 -12.68 8.66 -17.85
CA PHE A 23 -13.40 8.14 -16.69
C PHE A 23 -14.32 6.98 -17.11
N LEU A 24 -13.87 5.75 -16.85
CA LEU A 24 -14.72 4.58 -16.88
C LEU A 24 -15.55 4.53 -15.60
N LEU A 25 -16.67 5.27 -15.59
CA LEU A 25 -17.65 5.21 -14.52
C LEU A 25 -18.42 3.89 -14.62
N SER A 26 -18.00 2.92 -13.81
CA SER A 26 -18.65 1.62 -13.66
C SER A 26 -19.26 1.53 -12.26
N ASN A 27 -20.51 1.07 -12.17
CA ASN A 27 -21.13 0.73 -10.89
C ASN A 27 -20.55 -0.53 -10.26
N SER A 28 -19.74 -1.28 -11.02
CA SER A 28 -18.98 -2.42 -10.55
C SER A 28 -17.54 -1.99 -10.21
N PRO A 29 -17.01 -2.37 -9.03
CA PRO A 29 -15.60 -2.12 -8.69
C PRO A 29 -14.66 -2.69 -9.75
N ILE A 30 -13.57 -1.98 -10.02
CA ILE A 30 -12.51 -2.49 -10.92
C ILE A 30 -11.90 -3.74 -10.27
N LYS A 31 -12.10 -4.91 -10.89
CA LYS A 31 -11.37 -6.13 -10.53
C LYS A 31 -9.91 -5.98 -11.00
N ARG A 32 -9.05 -5.47 -10.12
CA ARG A 32 -7.61 -5.28 -10.40
C ARG A 32 -6.77 -6.56 -10.33
N THR A 33 -7.35 -7.65 -9.83
CA THR A 33 -6.67 -8.93 -9.68
C THR A 33 -7.06 -9.87 -10.82
N ASN A 34 -6.10 -10.28 -11.64
CA ASN A 34 -6.25 -11.49 -12.44
C ASN A 34 -6.14 -12.70 -11.51
N GLU A 35 -7.07 -13.64 -11.57
CA GLU A 35 -7.06 -14.87 -10.75
C GLU A 35 -5.87 -15.82 -11.05
N ASN A 36 -4.94 -15.42 -11.93
CA ASN A 36 -3.90 -16.28 -12.50
C ASN A 36 -2.53 -16.19 -11.79
N SER A 37 -2.47 -16.04 -10.47
CA SER A 37 -1.22 -16.24 -9.72
C SER A 37 -1.49 -16.66 -8.29
N THR A 38 -2.02 -17.86 -8.12
CA THR A 38 -2.06 -18.58 -6.84
C THR A 38 -0.65 -19.10 -6.50
N ASN A 39 0.29 -18.19 -6.22
CA ASN A 39 1.43 -18.55 -5.37
C ASN A 39 0.92 -18.67 -3.93
N THR A 40 0.07 -19.67 -3.68
CA THR A 40 -0.54 -19.89 -2.38
C THR A 40 0.53 -20.51 -1.49
N PHE A 41 1.24 -19.68 -0.75
CA PHE A 41 2.15 -20.17 0.28
C PHE A 41 1.38 -21.12 1.21
N THR A 42 1.87 -22.35 1.36
CA THR A 42 1.33 -23.34 2.30
C THR A 42 1.83 -23.08 3.72
N GLY A 43 1.08 -23.53 4.73
CA GLY A 43 1.43 -23.40 6.15
C GLY A 43 0.60 -22.38 6.91
N THR A 44 0.99 -22.15 8.16
CA THR A 44 0.47 -21.12 9.08
C THR A 44 0.69 -19.71 8.53
N LYS A 45 -0.07 -18.73 9.02
CA LYS A 45 0.08 -17.33 8.58
C LYS A 45 1.52 -16.82 8.72
N LEU A 46 2.18 -17.14 9.83
CA LEU A 46 3.57 -16.74 10.07
C LEU A 46 4.52 -17.35 9.05
N GLU A 47 4.37 -18.64 8.72
CA GLU A 47 5.18 -19.30 7.69
C GLU A 47 4.97 -18.68 6.32
N LYS A 48 3.72 -18.32 5.96
CA LYS A 48 3.43 -17.62 4.70
C LYS A 48 4.11 -16.26 4.64
N LEU A 49 4.07 -15.49 5.74
CA LEU A 49 4.76 -14.19 5.82
C LEU A 49 6.28 -14.34 5.74
N ASN A 50 6.86 -15.35 6.39
CA ASN A 50 8.29 -15.63 6.29
C ASN A 50 8.69 -16.03 4.87
N LYS A 51 7.90 -16.87 4.21
CA LYS A 51 8.11 -17.23 2.79
C LYS A 51 8.02 -15.99 1.89
N LEU A 52 7.06 -15.09 2.14
CA LEU A 52 6.94 -13.83 1.41
C LEU A 52 8.15 -12.92 1.65
N LYS A 53 8.57 -12.72 2.90
CA LYS A 53 9.76 -11.94 3.26
C LYS A 53 11.00 -12.46 2.54
N ASN A 54 11.23 -13.77 2.57
CA ASN A 54 12.34 -14.40 1.87
C ASN A 54 12.27 -14.18 0.36
N LYS A 55 11.07 -14.31 -0.23
CA LYS A 55 10.88 -14.07 -1.67
C LYS A 55 11.23 -12.64 -2.06
N ILE A 56 10.81 -11.64 -1.26
CA ILE A 56 11.16 -10.22 -1.48
C ILE A 56 12.67 -10.02 -1.33
N GLN A 57 13.28 -10.59 -0.29
CA GLN A 57 14.72 -10.51 -0.05
C GLN A 57 15.55 -11.15 -1.19
N LEU A 58 14.99 -12.12 -1.90
CA LEU A 58 15.64 -12.79 -3.03
C LEU A 58 15.36 -12.13 -4.39
N ILE A 59 14.55 -11.06 -4.45
CA ILE A 59 14.33 -10.32 -5.70
C ILE A 59 15.67 -9.85 -6.25
N LYS A 60 15.95 -10.28 -7.49
CA LYS A 60 17.06 -9.82 -8.32
C LYS A 60 16.58 -8.63 -9.16
N ASN A 61 17.51 -7.76 -9.55
CA ASN A 61 17.24 -6.62 -10.45
C ASN A 61 16.19 -5.63 -9.92
N CYS A 62 16.28 -5.27 -8.63
CA CYS A 62 15.49 -4.17 -8.05
C CYS A 62 16.43 -3.01 -7.75
N ASP A 63 16.21 -1.85 -8.37
CA ASP A 63 17.07 -0.67 -8.20
C ASP A 63 16.98 -0.07 -6.79
N LEU A 64 15.81 -0.10 -6.17
CA LEU A 64 15.63 0.34 -4.77
C LEU A 64 16.52 -0.47 -3.83
N LYS A 65 16.55 -1.79 -4.00
CA LYS A 65 17.38 -2.70 -3.22
C LYS A 65 18.89 -2.44 -3.37
N LYS A 66 19.36 -1.86 -4.49
CA LYS A 66 20.78 -1.56 -4.68
C LYS A 66 21.28 -0.47 -3.72
N ASN A 67 20.39 0.43 -3.31
CA ASN A 67 20.71 1.59 -2.47
C ASN A 67 20.19 1.46 -1.03
N ALA A 68 19.38 0.44 -0.74
CA ALA A 68 18.86 0.17 0.60
C ALA A 68 19.83 -0.66 1.44
N THR A 69 19.90 -0.37 2.74
CA THR A 69 20.68 -1.11 3.72
C THR A 69 19.93 -2.36 4.18
N ASN A 70 18.65 -2.22 4.51
CA ASN A 70 17.84 -3.32 5.03
C ASN A 70 16.49 -3.43 4.32
N LEU A 71 15.95 -4.65 4.34
CA LEU A 71 14.55 -4.87 3.98
C LEU A 71 13.63 -4.39 5.11
N VAL A 72 12.76 -3.44 4.81
CA VAL A 72 11.72 -2.96 5.74
C VAL A 72 10.41 -3.69 5.46
N PHE A 73 10.28 -4.88 6.04
CA PHE A 73 9.16 -5.77 5.76
C PHE A 73 7.86 -5.36 6.45
N ALA A 74 7.80 -5.44 7.78
CA ALA A 74 6.61 -5.15 8.56
C ALA A 74 6.91 -5.00 10.06
N ASP A 75 5.93 -4.49 10.81
CA ASP A 75 5.89 -4.42 12.27
C ASP A 75 4.48 -4.73 12.80
N GLY A 76 4.36 -5.05 14.09
CA GLY A 76 3.10 -5.25 14.78
C GLY A 76 2.54 -6.69 14.70
N ASN A 77 1.23 -6.81 14.82
CA ASN A 77 0.54 -8.09 15.02
C ASN A 77 -0.04 -8.64 13.71
N ILE A 78 0.49 -9.79 13.27
CA ILE A 78 0.05 -10.52 12.06
C ILE A 78 -1.43 -10.95 12.09
N ASN A 79 -2.05 -10.99 13.27
CA ASN A 79 -3.45 -11.33 13.47
C ASN A 79 -4.35 -10.11 13.68
N SER A 80 -3.80 -8.90 13.55
CA SER A 80 -4.58 -7.68 13.56
C SER A 80 -5.65 -7.67 12.46
N LYS A 81 -6.80 -7.05 12.77
CA LYS A 81 -7.85 -6.73 11.80
C LYS A 81 -7.57 -5.44 11.03
N ILE A 82 -6.64 -4.62 11.53
CA ILE A 82 -6.25 -3.33 10.96
C ILE A 82 -4.83 -3.46 10.41
N MET A 83 -4.67 -3.14 9.13
CA MET A 83 -3.38 -3.00 8.47
C MET A 83 -3.16 -1.55 8.06
N ILE A 84 -1.97 -1.03 8.34
CA ILE A 84 -1.55 0.32 7.99
C ILE A 84 -0.45 0.20 6.94
N ILE A 85 -0.61 0.90 5.82
CA ILE A 85 0.30 0.86 4.68
C ILE A 85 0.86 2.26 4.44
N GLY A 86 2.18 2.42 4.61
CA GLY A 86 2.92 3.59 4.17
C GLY A 86 3.37 3.49 2.71
N GLU A 87 4.00 4.55 2.20
CA GLU A 87 4.55 4.56 0.84
C GLU A 87 5.79 3.67 0.72
N GLY A 88 6.85 3.99 1.47
CA GLY A 88 8.14 3.30 1.45
C GLY A 88 8.97 3.62 2.71
N PRO A 89 10.10 2.92 2.91
CA PRO A 89 11.00 3.21 4.02
C PRO A 89 11.73 4.55 3.84
N GLY A 90 11.87 5.30 4.94
CA GLY A 90 12.79 6.43 5.03
C GLY A 90 14.17 5.99 5.53
N ALA A 91 15.07 6.95 5.73
CA ALA A 91 16.45 6.65 6.16
C ALA A 91 16.51 5.92 7.51
N ASN A 92 15.70 6.31 8.49
CA ASN A 92 15.70 5.64 9.80
C ASN A 92 15.12 4.24 9.71
N GLU A 93 14.05 4.07 8.92
CA GLU A 93 13.44 2.77 8.66
C GLU A 93 14.41 1.83 7.95
N ASP A 94 15.15 2.31 6.95
CA ASP A 94 16.17 1.54 6.23
C ASP A 94 17.31 1.12 7.16
N ILE A 95 17.76 2.00 8.07
CA ILE A 95 18.81 1.66 9.04
C ILE A 95 18.31 0.61 10.05
N GLU A 96 17.09 0.74 10.57
CA GLU A 96 16.55 -0.14 11.61
C GLU A 96 15.88 -1.42 11.06
N GLY A 97 15.57 -1.47 9.77
CA GLY A 97 14.83 -2.56 9.15
C GLY A 97 13.36 -2.65 9.60
N LYS A 98 12.78 -1.57 10.13
CA LYS A 98 11.41 -1.52 10.68
C LYS A 98 10.62 -0.33 10.16
N PRO A 99 9.35 -0.51 9.79
CA PRO A 99 8.54 0.57 9.24
C PRO A 99 8.13 1.59 10.31
N PHE A 100 8.02 2.86 9.89
CA PHE A 100 7.54 3.95 10.74
C PHE A 100 8.33 4.07 12.06
N VAL A 101 9.66 4.17 12.04
CA VAL A 101 10.48 4.41 13.24
C VAL A 101 10.94 5.86 13.37
N GLY A 102 10.89 6.62 12.26
CA GLY A 102 11.23 8.04 12.21
C GLY A 102 10.20 8.98 12.84
N ARG A 103 10.26 10.27 12.48
CA ARG A 103 9.35 11.30 13.00
C ARG A 103 7.88 11.02 12.67
N ALA A 104 7.62 10.54 11.46
CA ALA A 104 6.28 10.13 11.03
C ALA A 104 5.76 8.94 11.86
N GLY A 105 6.64 7.99 12.20
CA GLY A 105 6.32 6.89 13.09
C GLY A 105 5.91 7.30 14.50
N LYS A 106 6.65 8.24 15.08
CA LYS A 106 6.30 8.82 16.38
C LYS A 106 4.94 9.54 16.36
N LEU A 107 4.59 10.17 15.23
CA LEU A 107 3.26 10.76 15.06
C LEU A 107 2.18 9.69 14.93
N LEU A 108 2.44 8.62 14.17
CA LEU A 108 1.55 7.47 14.06
C LEU A 108 1.26 6.85 15.43
N ASP A 109 2.28 6.69 16.28
CA ASP A 109 2.12 6.16 17.63
C ASP A 109 1.20 7.04 18.50
N LYS A 110 1.31 8.36 18.38
CA LYS A 110 0.40 9.30 19.05
C LYS A 110 -1.02 9.20 18.53
N MET A 111 -1.19 9.05 17.21
CA MET A 111 -2.51 8.89 16.58
C MET A 111 -3.18 7.58 17.02
N LEU A 112 -2.43 6.47 17.06
CA LEU A 112 -2.92 5.19 17.56
C LEU A 112 -3.33 5.30 19.03
N SER A 113 -2.47 5.91 19.85
CA SER A 113 -2.74 6.12 21.28
C SER A 113 -4.01 6.93 21.52
N ALA A 114 -4.24 7.99 20.74
CA ALA A 114 -5.44 8.82 20.82
C ALA A 114 -6.75 8.03 20.60
N ILE A 115 -6.70 6.93 19.84
CA ILE A 115 -7.82 6.03 19.60
C ILE A 115 -7.73 4.72 20.41
N LYS A 116 -6.94 4.71 21.49
CA LYS A 116 -6.73 3.56 22.40
C LYS A 116 -6.16 2.30 21.72
N LEU A 117 -5.40 2.50 20.65
CA LEU A 117 -4.63 1.48 19.95
C LEU A 117 -3.13 1.67 20.20
N ASP A 118 -2.37 0.64 19.86
CA ASP A 118 -0.91 0.62 19.85
C ASP A 118 -0.44 -0.34 18.74
N ARG A 119 0.88 -0.44 18.53
CA ARG A 119 1.48 -1.28 17.49
C ARG A 119 1.18 -2.77 17.63
N THR A 120 0.88 -3.26 18.83
CA THR A 120 0.52 -4.68 19.07
C THR A 120 -0.91 -5.00 18.60
N LYS A 121 -1.71 -3.97 18.29
CA LYS A 121 -3.09 -4.10 17.81
C LYS A 121 -3.26 -3.78 16.32
N VAL A 122 -2.17 -3.46 15.63
CA VAL A 122 -2.16 -3.18 14.19
C VAL A 122 -1.08 -3.99 13.49
N TYR A 123 -1.16 -4.15 12.17
CA TYR A 123 -0.07 -4.64 11.34
C TYR A 123 0.39 -3.52 10.43
N ILE A 124 1.69 -3.25 10.37
CA ILE A 124 2.23 -2.08 9.67
C ILE A 124 3.21 -2.56 8.60
N SER A 125 3.08 -2.04 7.39
CA SER A 125 4.03 -2.28 6.29
C SER A 125 4.02 -1.08 5.32
N ASN A 126 4.70 -1.21 4.19
CA ASN A 126 4.79 -0.20 3.15
C ASN A 126 4.43 -0.80 1.77
N VAL A 127 4.04 0.04 0.82
CA VAL A 127 3.81 -0.38 -0.57
C VAL A 127 5.11 -0.90 -1.20
N VAL A 128 6.24 -0.22 -0.94
CA VAL A 128 7.58 -0.68 -1.29
C VAL A 128 8.40 -0.94 -0.03
N ASN A 129 9.25 -1.98 -0.04
CA ASN A 129 9.98 -2.44 1.16
C ASN A 129 11.48 -2.11 1.16
N TYR A 130 11.96 -1.39 0.15
CA TYR A 130 13.33 -0.92 -0.03
C TYR A 130 13.30 0.55 -0.43
#